data_AF-A0A377VWC5-F1
#
_entry.id   AF-A0A377VWC5-F1
#
_cell.length_a   1.000
_cell.length_b   1.000
_cell.length_c   1.000
_cell.angle_alpha   90.00
_cell.angle_beta   90.00
_cell.angle_gamma   90.00
#
_symmetry.space_group_name_H-M   'P 1'
#
loop_
_entity.id
_entity.type
_entity.pdbx_description
1 polymer ?
#
loop_
_entity_poly.entity_id
_entity_poly.type
_entity_poly.pdbx_seq_one_letter_code
_entity_poly.pdbx_strand_id
1 'polypeptide(L)'
;MVNPLGIAMELKSGSWETVERHMHANPTLFGWGSLDPMELYHHYSSKAAGVEYYNPGYYSNNAVDQHLQQALNAPTWATSGSRLAAG
;
A
#
# COMPACT_ATOMS: atom_id res chain seq x y z
N MET A 1 -6.91 -17.17 -14.09
CA MET A 1 -7.20 -17.23 -12.64
C MET A 1 -8.54 -16.61 -12.30
N VAL A 2 -8.81 -15.32 -12.60
CA VAL A 2 -10.09 -14.67 -12.19
C VAL A 2 -11.31 -14.92 -13.09
N ASN A 3 -11.12 -15.26 -14.38
CA ASN A 3 -12.23 -15.47 -15.33
C ASN A 3 -13.30 -16.50 -14.87
N PRO A 4 -12.96 -17.65 -14.24
CA PRO A 4 -13.95 -18.57 -13.67
C PRO A 4 -14.82 -18.00 -12.53
N LEU A 5 -14.44 -16.85 -11.97
CA LEU A 5 -15.21 -16.11 -10.95
C LEU A 5 -16.14 -15.05 -11.58
N GLY A 6 -16.26 -15.01 -12.92
CA GLY A 6 -17.05 -14.02 -13.65
C GLY A 6 -16.37 -12.66 -13.85
N ILE A 7 -15.12 -12.49 -13.39
CA ILE A 7 -14.38 -11.23 -13.53
C ILE A 7 -13.71 -11.20 -14.91
N ALA A 8 -14.27 -10.41 -15.82
CA ALA A 8 -13.62 -10.02 -17.07
C ALA A 8 -12.47 -9.04 -16.77
N MET A 9 -11.34 -9.21 -17.47
CA MET A 9 -10.12 -8.41 -17.27
C MET A 9 -9.52 -8.04 -18.62
N GLU A 10 -9.45 -6.75 -18.92
CA GLU A 10 -8.74 -6.20 -20.07
C GLU A 10 -7.29 -5.87 -19.64
N LEU A 11 -6.29 -6.33 -20.40
CA LEU A 11 -4.88 -6.03 -20.10
C LEU A 11 -4.44 -4.78 -20.86
N LYS A 12 -3.87 -3.81 -20.14
CA LYS A 12 -3.31 -2.57 -20.70
C LYS A 12 -1.87 -2.40 -20.24
N SER A 13 -1.04 -1.86 -21.11
CA SER A 13 0.37 -1.55 -20.86
C SER A 13 0.74 -0.25 -21.54
N GLY A 14 1.83 0.37 -21.09
CA GLY A 14 2.30 1.66 -21.56
C GLY A 14 3.58 2.08 -20.84
N SER A 15 3.96 3.34 -21.02
CA SER A 15 5.06 3.96 -20.28
C SER A 15 4.64 4.35 -18.85
N TRP A 16 5.59 4.76 -18.00
CA TRP A 16 5.29 5.20 -16.63
C TRP A 16 4.32 6.39 -16.60
N GLU A 17 4.47 7.36 -17.51
CA GLU A 17 3.58 8.52 -17.66
C GLU A 17 2.18 8.14 -18.16
N THR A 18 2.02 6.91 -18.67
CA THR A 18 0.72 6.32 -19.03
C THR A 18 0.11 5.59 -17.82
N VAL A 19 0.93 4.91 -17.02
CA VAL A 19 0.51 4.22 -15.78
C VAL A 19 0.06 5.23 -14.73
N GLU A 20 0.82 6.31 -14.50
CA GLU A 20 0.49 7.45 -13.62
C GLU A 20 -0.97 7.92 -13.79
N ARG A 21 -1.37 8.19 -15.03
CA ARG A 21 -2.69 8.73 -15.38
C ARG A 21 -3.85 7.77 -15.13
N HIS A 22 -3.56 6.50 -14.88
CA HIS A 22 -4.56 5.43 -14.78
C HIS A 22 -4.50 4.61 -13.49
N MET A 23 -3.38 4.62 -12.76
CA MET A 23 -3.16 3.76 -11.57
C MET A 23 -4.10 4.06 -10.40
N HIS A 24 -4.59 5.30 -10.30
CA HIS A 24 -5.56 5.72 -9.28
C HIS A 24 -7.01 5.27 -9.57
N ALA A 25 -7.29 4.75 -10.77
CA ALA A 25 -8.63 4.35 -11.21
C ALA A 25 -8.72 2.89 -11.68
N ASN A 26 -7.60 2.16 -11.76
CA ASN A 26 -7.53 0.80 -12.31
C ASN A 26 -6.59 -0.08 -11.46
N PRO A 27 -6.92 -1.38 -11.26
CA PRO A 27 -5.99 -2.33 -10.65
C PRO A 27 -4.67 -2.37 -11.44
N THR A 28 -3.56 -2.03 -10.76
CA THR A 28 -2.25 -1.83 -11.39
C THR A 28 -1.22 -2.77 -10.78
N LEU A 29 -0.43 -3.43 -11.63
CA LEU A 29 0.64 -4.33 -11.20
C LEU A 29 1.92 -3.53 -10.91
N PHE A 30 2.44 -3.67 -9.69
CA PHE A 30 3.71 -3.07 -9.26
C PHE A 30 4.71 -4.13 -8.80
N GLY A 31 6.00 -3.80 -8.92
CA GLY A 31 7.07 -4.48 -8.19
C GLY A 31 7.57 -3.58 -7.06
N TRP A 32 7.35 -4.02 -5.82
CA TRP A 32 7.84 -3.39 -4.58
C TRP A 32 8.70 -4.41 -3.81
N GLY A 33 9.36 -3.98 -2.74
CA GLY A 33 10.13 -4.89 -1.88
C GLY A 33 11.31 -4.21 -1.19
N SER A 34 11.15 -3.92 0.10
CA SER A 34 12.15 -3.33 0.97
C SER A 34 12.53 -4.24 2.14
N LEU A 35 13.74 -4.03 2.68
CA LEU A 35 14.14 -4.53 4.01
C LEU A 35 13.79 -3.55 5.14
N ASP A 36 13.36 -2.34 4.79
CA ASP A 36 12.92 -1.30 5.73
C ASP A 36 11.38 -1.38 5.91
N PRO A 37 10.86 -1.58 7.14
CA PRO A 37 9.42 -1.61 7.42
C PRO A 37 8.68 -0.30 7.07
N MET A 38 9.38 0.80 6.78
CA MET A 38 8.76 2.03 6.24
C MET A 38 7.97 1.81 4.94
N GLU A 39 8.25 0.77 4.16
CA GLU A 39 7.44 0.40 2.98
C GLU A 39 5.97 0.13 3.34
N LEU A 40 5.68 -0.38 4.55
CA LEU A 40 4.31 -0.53 5.06
C LEU A 40 3.61 0.82 5.28
N TYR A 41 4.34 1.83 5.73
CA TYR A 41 3.80 3.19 5.88
C TYR A 41 3.47 3.81 4.52
N HIS A 42 4.36 3.63 3.54
CA HIS A 42 4.14 4.08 2.16
C HIS A 42 2.95 3.38 1.49
N HIS A 43 2.73 2.09 1.75
CA HIS A 43 1.59 1.37 1.17
C HIS A 43 0.25 1.66 1.85
N TYR A 44 0.22 1.84 3.18
CA TYR A 44 -1.02 1.77 3.96
C TYR A 44 -1.37 2.99 4.80
N SER A 45 -0.50 4.00 4.93
CA SER A 45 -0.92 5.24 5.60
C SER A 45 -1.82 6.07 4.70
N SER A 46 -2.89 6.63 5.28
CA SER A 46 -3.73 7.63 4.59
C SER A 46 -2.96 8.89 4.20
N LYS A 47 -1.85 9.19 4.89
CA LYS A 47 -0.94 10.30 4.58
C LYS A 47 -0.07 10.07 3.33
N ALA A 48 0.00 8.83 2.83
CA ALA A 48 0.70 8.47 1.60
C ALA A 48 -0.25 8.34 0.38
N ALA A 49 -1.56 8.52 0.58
CA ALA A 49 -2.59 8.31 -0.44
C ALA A 49 -2.38 9.24 -1.67
N GLY A 50 -2.03 8.64 -2.81
CA GLY A 50 -1.73 9.36 -4.05
C GLY A 50 -0.43 10.18 -4.03
N VAL A 51 0.53 9.83 -3.17
CA VAL A 51 1.84 10.49 -3.10
C VAL A 51 2.83 9.70 -3.97
N GLU A 52 3.22 10.27 -5.12
CA GLU A 52 4.00 9.57 -6.14
C GLU A 52 3.33 8.23 -6.53
N TYR A 53 4.06 7.13 -6.52
CA TYR A 53 3.56 5.77 -6.72
C TYR A 53 3.04 5.10 -5.44
N TYR A 54 3.10 5.78 -4.29
CA TYR A 54 2.69 5.25 -3.00
C TYR A 54 1.18 5.37 -2.78
N ASN A 55 0.62 4.38 -2.08
CA ASN A 55 -0.82 4.19 -1.85
C ASN A 55 -1.73 4.73 -2.99
N PRO A 56 -1.56 4.22 -4.24
CA PRO A 56 -2.20 4.82 -5.41
C PRO A 56 -3.71 4.57 -5.43
N GLY A 57 -4.20 3.54 -4.72
CA GLY A 57 -5.62 3.25 -4.54
C GLY A 57 -6.33 4.10 -3.48
N TYR A 58 -5.66 5.12 -2.90
CA TYR A 58 -6.20 6.00 -1.86
C TYR A 58 -6.79 5.25 -0.65
N TYR A 59 -6.11 4.17 -0.22
CA TYR A 59 -6.46 3.42 0.98
C TYR A 59 -6.37 4.31 2.23
N SER A 60 -7.36 4.21 3.10
CA SER A 60 -7.40 4.92 4.39
C SER A 60 -8.12 4.08 5.43
N ASN A 61 -7.50 3.92 6.61
CA ASN A 61 -8.09 3.21 7.73
C ASN A 61 -7.49 3.72 9.05
N ASN A 62 -8.33 4.32 9.90
CA ASN A 62 -7.91 4.93 11.16
C ASN A 62 -7.17 3.97 12.10
N ALA A 63 -7.53 2.68 12.13
CA ALA A 63 -6.83 1.69 12.96
C ALA A 63 -5.43 1.39 12.40
N VAL A 64 -5.29 1.27 11.08
CA VAL A 64 -3.99 1.05 10.44
C VAL A 64 -3.08 2.27 10.60
N ASP A 65 -3.58 3.50 10.44
CA ASP A 65 -2.80 4.71 10.72
C ASP A 65 -2.36 4.80 12.20
N GLN A 66 -3.22 4.40 13.15
CA GLN A 66 -2.84 4.31 14.57
C GLN A 66 -1.75 3.27 14.82
N HIS A 67 -1.86 2.08 14.22
CA HIS A 67 -0.86 1.01 14.33
C HIS A 67 0.49 1.41 13.69
N LEU A 68 0.46 2.04 12.51
CA LEU A 68 1.65 2.59 11.87
C LEU A 68 2.29 3.67 12.76
N GLN A 69 1.52 4.60 13.32
CA GLN A 69 2.04 5.64 14.21
C GLN A 69 2.60 5.06 15.52
N GLN A 70 2.03 3.98 16.06
CA GLN A 70 2.57 3.25 17.20
C GLN A 70 3.92 2.56 16.88
N ALA A 71 4.05 2.00 15.67
CA ALA A 71 5.29 1.39 15.20
C ALA A 71 6.41 2.42 14.99
N LEU A 72 6.08 3.58 14.39
CA LEU A 72 7.00 4.73 14.25
C LEU A 72 7.46 5.30 15.59
N ASN A 73 6.59 5.30 16.59
CA ASN A 73 6.87 5.83 17.92
C ASN A 73 7.48 4.77 18.88
N ALA A 74 7.83 3.58 18.38
CA ALA A 74 8.41 2.53 19.21
C ALA A 74 9.88 2.83 19.56
N PRO A 75 10.33 2.62 20.82
CA PRO A 75 11.69 2.91 21.23
C PRO A 75 12.74 1.95 20.63
N THR A 76 12.33 0.81 20.08
CA THR A 76 13.19 -0.15 19.39
C THR A 76 12.42 -0.86 18.26
N TRP A 77 13.13 -1.30 17.22
CA TRP A 77 12.54 -2.09 16.14
C TRP A 77 11.85 -3.38 16.65
N ALA A 78 12.39 -4.00 17.71
CA ALA A 78 11.81 -5.22 18.29
C ALA A 78 10.46 -4.96 18.99
N THR A 79 10.19 -3.72 19.40
CA THR A 79 8.93 -3.32 20.06
C THR A 79 7.89 -2.71 19.11
N SER A 80 8.24 -2.41 17.85
CA SER A 80 7.28 -1.90 16.86
C SER A 80 6.33 -3.00 16.37
N GLY A 81 6.84 -4.20 16.10
CA GLY A 81 6.02 -5.33 15.64
C GLY A 81 5.18 -6.01 16.73
N SER A 82 5.68 -6.08 17.97
CA SER A 82 5.07 -6.91 19.03
C SER A 82 3.76 -6.35 19.61
N ARG A 83 3.45 -5.06 19.42
CA ARG A 83 2.16 -4.46 19.82
C ARG A 83 1.01 -4.72 18.83
N LEU A 84 1.32 -5.12 17.60
CA LEU A 84 0.34 -5.35 16.54
C LEU A 84 -0.40 -6.69 16.67
N ALA A 85 0.07 -7.58 17.55
CA ALA A 85 -0.47 -8.93 17.76
C ALA A 85 -1.18 -9.10 19.13
N ALA A 86 -1.53 -7.99 19.79
CA ALA A 86 -2.02 -7.98 21.18
C ALA A 86 -3.30 -7.15 21.38
N GLY A 87 -4.12 -7.00 20.33
CA GLY A 87 -5.44 -6.36 20.33
C GLY A 87 -6.45 -7.19 19.56
#